data_AF-H8XTI3-F1
#
_entry.id   AF-H8XTI3-F1
#
_cell.length_a   1.000
_cell.length_b   1.000
_cell.length_c   1.000
_cell.angle_alpha   90.00
_cell.angle_beta   90.00
_cell.angle_gamma   90.00
#
_symmetry.space_group_name_H-M   'P 1'
#
loop_
_entity.id
_entity.type
_entity.pdbx_description
1 polymer ?
#
loop_
_entity_poly.entity_id
_entity_poly.type
_entity_poly.pdbx_seq_one_letter_code
_entity_poly.pdbx_strand_id
1 'polypeptide(L)'
;MGKKITFHLSLFVYLIITSVNGQNNSKIEQFNLPPKTVFQEKSFQKIDYSEKLNSNVLNKEKASNFLKKFTNEEWEYLEKLKNDEYYYYLNANKYFVSLSDKVKYIYTVDELWYIYMFDIKLTEKLLSIK
;
A
#
# COMPACT_ATOMS: atom_id res chain seq x y z
N MET A 1 -55.73 -58.11 13.12
CA MET A 1 -54.97 -56.97 13.68
C MET A 1 -53.61 -56.91 13.02
N GLY A 2 -53.21 -55.73 12.53
CA GLY A 2 -51.90 -55.53 11.88
C GLY A 2 -51.96 -54.54 10.72
N LYS A 3 -52.27 -53.26 10.98
CA LYS A 3 -52.08 -52.19 9.98
C LYS A 3 -50.58 -51.89 9.91
N LYS A 4 -49.96 -52.18 8.76
CA LYS A 4 -48.59 -51.76 8.44
C LYS A 4 -48.62 -50.27 8.09
N ILE A 5 -47.89 -49.47 8.85
CA ILE A 5 -47.69 -48.05 8.61
C ILE A 5 -46.46 -47.94 7.73
N THR A 6 -46.66 -47.52 6.48
CA THR A 6 -45.57 -47.28 5.53
C THR A 6 -45.17 -45.82 5.61
N PHE A 7 -43.99 -45.52 6.15
CA PHE A 7 -43.33 -44.22 6.07
C PHE A 7 -42.27 -44.30 4.97
N HIS A 8 -42.32 -43.44 3.95
CA HIS A 8 -41.14 -43.02 3.18
C HIS A 8 -41.46 -41.66 2.54
N LEU A 9 -41.05 -40.55 3.17
CA LEU A 9 -39.77 -39.84 2.99
C LEU A 9 -39.76 -39.00 1.70
N SER A 10 -40.40 -37.82 1.74
CA SER A 10 -40.25 -36.79 0.71
C SER A 10 -38.84 -36.17 0.81
N LEU A 11 -38.02 -36.42 -0.20
CA LEU A 11 -36.70 -35.83 -0.38
C LEU A 11 -36.85 -34.37 -0.86
N PHE A 12 -36.68 -33.40 0.04
CA PHE A 12 -36.54 -31.99 -0.32
C PHE A 12 -35.08 -31.72 -0.73
N VAL A 13 -34.84 -31.53 -2.02
CA VAL A 13 -33.53 -31.09 -2.54
C VAL A 13 -33.48 -29.56 -2.44
N TYR A 14 -32.70 -29.03 -1.51
CA TYR A 14 -32.35 -27.61 -1.47
C TYR A 14 -31.30 -27.32 -2.55
N LEU A 15 -31.72 -26.68 -3.64
CA LEU A 15 -30.83 -26.07 -4.62
C LEU A 15 -30.29 -24.76 -4.04
N ILE A 16 -29.04 -24.77 -3.57
CA ILE A 16 -28.30 -23.56 -3.25
C ILE A 16 -27.72 -23.04 -4.55
N ILE A 17 -28.30 -21.96 -5.09
CA ILE A 17 -27.71 -21.20 -6.19
C ILE A 17 -26.56 -20.39 -5.57
N THR A 18 -25.32 -20.85 -5.73
CA THR A 18 -24.15 -20.03 -5.41
C THR A 18 -23.92 -19.04 -6.54
N SER A 19 -24.27 -17.78 -6.31
CA SER A 19 -23.85 -16.65 -7.13
C SER A 19 -22.32 -16.53 -7.06
N VAL A 20 -21.61 -16.94 -8.12
CA VAL A 20 -20.19 -16.64 -8.26
C VAL A 20 -20.07 -15.27 -8.91
N ASN A 21 -19.56 -14.34 -8.09
CA ASN A 21 -19.28 -12.95 -8.39
C ASN A 21 -18.61 -12.74 -9.75
N GLY A 22 -19.10 -11.74 -10.47
CA GLY A 22 -18.39 -11.12 -11.57
C GLY A 22 -17.01 -10.65 -11.10
N GLN A 23 -15.98 -11.12 -11.79
CA GLN A 23 -14.64 -10.57 -11.68
C GLN A 23 -14.68 -9.14 -12.20
N ASN A 24 -14.79 -8.17 -11.28
CA ASN A 24 -14.45 -6.79 -11.56
C ASN A 24 -12.94 -6.76 -11.86
N ASN A 25 -12.61 -6.51 -13.13
CA ASN A 25 -11.26 -6.21 -13.60
C ASN A 25 -10.80 -4.84 -13.08
N SER A 26 -10.57 -4.70 -11.77
CA SER A 26 -9.73 -3.61 -11.27
C SER A 26 -8.29 -3.94 -11.65
N LYS A 27 -7.70 -3.12 -12.54
CA LYS A 27 -6.24 -3.07 -12.72
C LYS A 27 -5.62 -2.90 -11.34
N ILE A 28 -5.00 -3.95 -10.80
CA ILE A 28 -4.24 -3.85 -9.56
C ILE A 28 -3.09 -2.87 -9.87
N GLU A 29 -3.19 -1.64 -9.38
CA GLU A 29 -2.01 -0.77 -9.31
C GLU A 29 -0.96 -1.52 -8.49
N GLN A 30 0.22 -1.74 -9.07
CA GLN A 30 1.32 -2.32 -8.30
C GLN A 30 1.73 -1.29 -7.25
N PHE A 31 1.53 -1.61 -5.98
CA PHE A 31 2.03 -0.81 -4.87
C PHE A 31 3.44 -1.25 -4.50
N ASN A 32 4.26 -0.30 -4.08
CA ASN A 32 5.61 -0.55 -3.62
C ASN A 32 5.62 -0.67 -2.09
N LEU A 33 4.92 -1.68 -1.58
CA LEU A 33 4.77 -1.91 -0.15
C LEU A 33 6.02 -2.53 0.46
N PRO A 34 6.27 -2.30 1.76
CA PRO A 34 7.31 -3.04 2.47
C PRO A 34 7.08 -4.56 2.36
N PRO A 35 8.14 -5.37 2.33
CA PRO A 35 8.00 -6.82 2.24
C PRO A 35 7.15 -7.37 3.38
N LYS A 36 6.46 -8.48 3.12
CA LYS A 36 5.53 -9.15 4.06
C LYS A 36 4.29 -8.32 4.44
N THR A 37 4.09 -7.15 3.84
CA THR A 37 2.85 -6.36 3.99
C THR A 37 1.76 -6.92 3.08
N VAL A 38 0.56 -7.09 3.62
CA VAL A 38 -0.63 -7.46 2.83
C VAL A 38 -1.49 -6.22 2.63
N PHE A 39 -1.74 -5.87 1.36
CA PHE A 39 -2.62 -4.76 1.03
C PHE A 39 -4.09 -5.12 1.33
N GLN A 40 -4.82 -4.21 1.99
CA GLN A 40 -6.24 -4.37 2.31
C GLN A 40 -7.06 -3.33 1.53
N GLU A 41 -7.62 -3.76 0.39
CA GLU A 41 -8.35 -2.88 -0.52
C GLU A 41 -9.62 -2.25 0.08
N LYS A 42 -10.33 -2.99 0.94
CA LYS A 42 -11.67 -2.62 1.44
C LYS A 42 -11.72 -1.27 2.19
N SER A 43 -10.60 -0.81 2.73
CA SER A 43 -10.48 0.44 3.48
C SER A 43 -9.55 1.45 2.81
N PHE A 44 -9.05 1.16 1.61
CA PHE A 44 -8.10 2.03 0.95
C PHE A 44 -8.81 3.17 0.23
N GLN A 45 -8.47 4.40 0.63
CA GLN A 45 -8.83 5.60 -0.11
C GLN A 45 -7.55 6.24 -0.60
N LYS A 46 -7.38 6.30 -1.93
CA LYS A 46 -6.21 6.92 -2.53
C LYS A 46 -6.26 8.44 -2.32
N ILE A 47 -5.27 8.97 -1.62
CA ILE A 47 -4.98 10.40 -1.54
C ILE A 47 -4.19 10.80 -2.77
N ASP A 48 -4.65 11.83 -3.49
CA ASP A 48 -3.92 12.42 -4.62
C ASP A 48 -3.01 13.55 -4.14
N TYR A 49 -1.70 13.32 -4.21
CA TYR A 49 -0.68 14.30 -3.87
C TYR A 49 -0.13 15.06 -5.09
N SER A 50 -0.57 14.73 -6.30
CA SER A 50 -0.05 15.33 -7.53
C SER A 50 -0.42 16.80 -7.67
N GLU A 51 -1.57 17.22 -7.12
CA GLU A 51 -2.04 18.60 -7.15
C GLU A 51 -1.09 19.57 -6.45
N LYS A 52 -0.37 19.11 -5.43
CA LYS A 52 0.61 19.94 -4.70
C LYS A 52 1.75 20.45 -5.60
N LEU A 53 2.07 19.76 -6.70
CA LEU A 53 3.09 20.22 -7.64
C LEU A 53 2.73 21.55 -8.33
N ASN A 54 1.44 21.83 -8.47
CA ASN A 54 0.93 23.05 -9.09
C ASN A 54 0.63 24.14 -8.05
N SER A 55 0.76 23.82 -6.76
CA SER A 55 0.57 24.77 -5.67
C SER A 55 1.84 25.58 -5.43
N ASN A 56 1.68 26.86 -5.09
CA ASN A 56 2.78 27.70 -4.60
C ASN A 56 3.01 27.53 -3.09
N VAL A 57 2.26 26.64 -2.43
CA VAL A 57 2.39 26.39 -0.99
C VAL A 57 3.55 25.44 -0.75
N LEU A 58 4.56 25.93 -0.04
CA LEU A 58 5.69 25.15 0.44
C LEU A 58 5.55 24.90 1.94
N ASN A 59 6.00 23.74 2.39
CA ASN A 59 6.20 23.49 3.81
C ASN A 59 7.27 24.43 4.35
N LYS A 60 7.08 24.87 5.60
CA LYS A 60 8.03 25.73 6.30
C LYS A 60 9.40 25.05 6.46
N GLU A 61 9.40 23.72 6.58
CA GLU A 61 10.60 22.92 6.79
C GLU A 61 10.81 21.97 5.60
N LYS A 62 12.08 21.82 5.22
CA LYS A 62 12.51 20.84 4.22
C LYS A 62 12.39 19.44 4.79
N ALA A 63 11.74 18.54 4.05
CA ALA A 63 11.70 17.13 4.39
C ALA A 63 13.14 16.58 4.52
N SER A 64 13.43 16.01 5.68
CA SER A 64 14.71 15.43 6.05
C SER A 64 14.48 14.28 7.03
N ASN A 65 15.53 13.50 7.29
CA ASN A 65 15.47 12.32 8.16
C ASN A 65 14.35 11.33 7.76
N PHE A 66 14.42 10.79 6.55
CA PHE A 66 13.36 9.92 5.99
C PHE A 66 13.23 8.58 6.72
N LEU A 67 14.24 8.19 7.49
CA LEU A 67 14.24 7.00 8.34
C LEU A 67 13.86 7.31 9.80
N LYS A 68 13.31 8.51 10.09
CA LYS A 68 12.90 8.96 11.45
C LYS A 68 11.99 7.99 12.22
N LYS A 69 11.35 7.04 11.53
CA LYS A 69 10.48 6.03 12.13
C LYS A 69 11.24 4.92 12.85
N PHE A 70 12.53 4.77 12.57
CA PHE A 70 13.40 3.79 13.21
C PHE A 70 14.22 4.46 14.29
N THR A 71 14.38 3.79 15.43
CA THR A 71 15.48 4.10 16.33
C THR A 71 16.81 3.65 15.72
N ASN A 72 17.93 4.13 16.27
CA ASN A 72 19.25 3.69 15.82
C ASN A 72 19.43 2.18 16.01
N GLU A 73 18.94 1.64 17.13
CA GLU A 73 19.02 0.21 17.45
C GLU A 73 18.20 -0.63 16.47
N GLU A 74 17.01 -0.16 16.09
CA GLU A 74 16.16 -0.82 15.09
C GLU A 74 16.82 -0.82 13.71
N TRP A 75 17.43 0.31 13.32
CA TRP A 75 18.16 0.39 12.05
C TRP A 75 19.39 -0.51 12.04
N GLU A 76 20.21 -0.50 13.09
CA GLU A 76 21.35 -1.38 13.23
C GLU A 76 20.96 -2.87 13.20
N TYR A 77 19.83 -3.21 13.81
CA TYR A 77 19.28 -4.55 13.77
C TYR A 77 18.92 -4.97 12.34
N LEU A 78 18.18 -4.13 11.62
CA LEU A 78 17.84 -4.37 10.21
C LEU A 78 19.10 -4.51 9.35
N GLU A 79 20.09 -3.63 9.54
CA GLU A 79 21.36 -3.66 8.82
C GLU A 79 22.14 -4.96 9.05
N LYS A 80 22.14 -5.49 10.28
CA LYS A 80 22.77 -6.78 10.59
C LYS A 80 22.08 -7.94 9.88
N LEU A 81 20.76 -7.91 9.78
CA LEU A 81 19.99 -8.97 9.11
C LEU A 81 20.19 -8.97 7.60
N LYS A 82 20.46 -7.81 6.98
CA LYS A 82 20.56 -7.65 5.51
C LYS A 82 19.44 -8.35 4.75
N ASN A 83 18.22 -8.29 5.28
CA ASN A 83 17.06 -8.93 4.68
C ASN A 83 16.36 -7.99 3.69
N ASP A 84 15.31 -8.48 3.03
CA ASP A 84 14.52 -7.69 2.06
C ASP A 84 13.96 -6.40 2.66
N GLU A 85 13.64 -6.41 3.96
CA GLU A 85 13.09 -5.26 4.67
C GLU A 85 14.14 -4.15 4.81
N TYR A 86 15.36 -4.50 5.21
CA TYR A 86 16.48 -3.57 5.23
C TYR A 86 16.72 -2.94 3.85
N TYR A 87 16.76 -3.76 2.79
CA TYR A 87 16.99 -3.26 1.45
C TYR A 87 15.84 -2.38 0.92
N TYR A 88 14.60 -2.71 1.27
CA TYR A 88 13.44 -1.87 0.96
C TYR A 88 13.61 -0.46 1.53
N TYR A 89 13.87 -0.35 2.84
CA TYR A 89 14.01 0.95 3.50
C TYR A 89 15.26 1.70 3.07
N LEU A 90 16.37 0.99 2.80
CA LEU A 90 17.57 1.58 2.25
C LEU A 90 17.32 2.19 0.86
N ASN A 91 16.60 1.49 -0.01
CA ASN A 91 16.28 1.96 -1.36
C ASN A 91 15.31 3.14 -1.34
N ALA A 92 14.31 3.10 -0.46
CA ALA A 92 13.42 4.23 -0.22
C ALA A 92 14.20 5.47 0.25
N ASN A 93 15.12 5.31 1.22
CA ASN A 93 15.95 6.42 1.69
C ASN A 93 16.82 7.00 0.56
N LYS A 94 17.44 6.15 -0.27
CA LYS A 94 18.20 6.60 -1.45
C LYS A 94 17.33 7.40 -2.43
N TYR A 95 16.11 6.94 -2.67
CA TYR A 95 15.12 7.66 -3.47
C TYR A 95 14.82 9.05 -2.88
N PHE A 96 14.47 9.14 -1.59
CA PHE A 96 14.13 10.43 -0.99
C PHE A 96 15.31 11.40 -0.96
N VAL A 97 16.52 10.89 -0.72
CA VAL A 97 17.75 11.70 -0.76
C VAL A 97 18.01 12.25 -2.16
N SER A 98 17.68 11.52 -3.24
CA SER A 98 17.91 11.97 -4.61
C SER A 98 16.91 13.01 -5.13
N LEU A 99 15.76 13.19 -4.45
CA LEU A 99 14.77 14.21 -4.80
C LEU A 99 15.37 15.63 -4.72
N SER A 100 14.90 16.52 -5.58
CA SER A 100 15.30 17.93 -5.53
C SER A 100 14.81 18.62 -4.27
N ASP A 101 15.48 19.72 -3.92
CA ASP A 101 15.11 20.54 -2.78
C ASP A 101 13.69 21.11 -2.94
N LYS A 102 13.31 21.47 -4.16
CA LYS A 102 11.94 21.88 -4.49
C LYS A 102 10.92 20.84 -4.05
N VAL A 103 11.11 19.58 -4.43
CA VAL A 103 10.20 18.48 -4.05
C VAL A 103 10.18 18.31 -2.52
N LYS A 104 11.35 18.37 -1.86
CA LYS A 104 11.47 18.25 -0.40
C LYS A 104 10.84 19.41 0.37
N TYR A 105 10.60 20.55 -0.26
CA TYR A 105 9.82 21.64 0.33
C TYR A 105 8.32 21.53 0.04
N ILE A 106 7.91 20.88 -1.06
CA ILE A 106 6.48 20.70 -1.39
C ILE A 106 5.84 19.64 -0.49
N TYR A 107 6.54 18.55 -0.22
CA TYR A 107 5.99 17.39 0.49
C TYR A 107 6.61 17.20 1.86
N THR A 108 5.81 16.72 2.81
CA THR A 108 6.34 16.26 4.10
C THR A 108 6.97 14.86 3.95
N VAL A 109 7.73 14.43 4.94
CA VAL A 109 8.30 13.06 4.97
C VAL A 109 7.21 11.99 4.83
N ASP A 110 6.08 12.17 5.53
CA ASP A 110 5.03 11.15 5.56
C ASP A 110 4.26 11.09 4.23
N GLU A 111 4.11 12.25 3.57
CA GLU A 111 3.54 12.33 2.21
C GLU A 111 4.47 11.69 1.18
N LEU A 112 5.78 11.93 1.27
CA LEU A 112 6.76 11.29 0.39
C LEU A 112 6.74 9.77 0.55
N TRP A 113 6.64 9.27 1.78
CA TRP A 113 6.44 7.83 2.04
C TRP A 113 5.15 7.31 1.42
N TYR A 114 4.04 8.02 1.60
CA TYR A 114 2.77 7.64 1.00
C TYR A 114 2.89 7.52 -0.53
N ILE A 115 3.45 8.54 -1.18
CA ILE A 115 3.67 8.56 -2.64
C ILE A 115 4.54 7.38 -3.06
N TYR A 116 5.65 7.16 -2.37
CA TYR A 116 6.59 6.06 -2.66
C TYR A 116 5.91 4.69 -2.58
N MET A 117 4.97 4.49 -1.67
CA MET A 117 4.26 3.22 -1.48
C MET A 117 3.09 3.04 -2.46
N PHE A 118 2.30 4.10 -2.71
CA PHE A 118 0.98 3.98 -3.32
C PHE A 118 0.83 4.67 -4.68
N ASP A 119 1.80 5.48 -5.11
CA ASP A 119 1.73 6.20 -6.39
C ASP A 119 3.07 6.14 -7.14
N ILE A 120 3.31 5.02 -7.82
CA ILE A 120 4.53 4.78 -8.60
C ILE A 120 4.70 5.84 -9.70
N LYS A 121 3.61 6.25 -10.37
CA LYS A 121 3.68 7.25 -11.44
C LYS A 121 4.14 8.60 -10.91
N LEU A 122 3.60 9.04 -9.78
CA LEU A 122 4.05 10.26 -9.14
C LEU A 122 5.49 10.10 -8.63
N THR A 123 5.84 8.96 -8.04
CA THR A 123 7.21 8.63 -7.59
C THR A 123 8.24 8.87 -8.69
N GLU A 124 7.99 8.34 -9.89
CA GLU A 124 8.85 8.54 -11.07
C GLU A 124 8.88 10.01 -11.52
N LYS A 125 7.72 10.67 -11.56
CA LYS A 125 7.62 12.08 -11.93
C LYS A 125 8.45 12.97 -11.01
N LEU A 126 8.46 12.72 -9.70
CA LEU A 126 9.21 13.55 -8.73
C LEU A 126 10.72 13.54 -8.98
N LEU A 127 11.29 12.45 -9.52
CA LEU A 127 12.71 12.38 -9.89
C LEU A 127 13.08 13.31 -11.05
N SER A 128 12.11 13.67 -11.89
CA SER A 128 12.34 14.56 -13.04
C SER A 128 12.34 16.05 -12.68
N ILE A 129 11.86 16.41 -11.49
CA ILE A 129 11.69 17.79 -11.05
C ILE A 129 12.99 18.29 -10.46
N LYS A 130 13.60 19.30 -11.10
CA LYS A 130 14.84 19.95 -10.67
C LYS A 130 14.57 21.23 -9.89
#